data_AF-A0A838LSK1-F1
#
_entry.id   AF-A0A838LSK1-F1
#
_cell.length_a   1.000
_cell.length_b   1.000
_cell.length_c   1.000
_cell.angle_alpha   90.00
_cell.angle_beta   90.00
_cell.angle_gamma   90.00
#
_symmetry.space_group_name_H-M   'P 1'
#
loop_
_entity.id
_entity.type
_entity.pdbx_description
1 polymer ?
#
loop_
_entity_poly.entity_id
_entity_poly.type
_entity_poly.pdbx_seq_one_letter_code
_entity_poly.pdbx_strand_id
1 'polypeptide(L)'
;MNPLPSRLPNVGTTIFTVMSRLANEHGAINLSQGFPDFSPPPLLLERVAHHMASGANQYPPMAGALPLREAIAEKLEACYGAQYDVESEITVTAGATQALFTAITACVRPGDEVIVFAPVYDSYLPSIALQGGTARVINLLPPAFRPDWKEVAAAIGPRTRMIILNTPHNPSGTVWTADDMRQLAALVRDTDIVLLGDEVYEHIVFADSPTGGRHESLASYPELRERSFVVSSFGKTFHITGWKIAYCAAPAALMAEFRKAHQFIVFTVHHPSQLALADFLRADPGFAAGLATFYQAKRDFFRKQLEGSRFDLLPSDGTYFQLARYDRINKMPDGEFARWLTIEKGVAVIPVSAFMPDGSDHGLIRFCFAKHESTLAAAGEKLRAV
;
A
#
# COMPACT_ATOMS: atom_id res chain seq x y z
N MET A 1 -16.04 -36.36 -9.40
CA MET A 1 -16.50 -34.95 -9.39
C MET A 1 -15.53 -34.17 -10.28
N ASN A 2 -16.02 -33.45 -11.28
CA ASN A 2 -15.16 -32.52 -12.02
C ASN A 2 -14.70 -31.41 -11.06
N PRO A 3 -13.44 -30.95 -11.15
CA PRO A 3 -12.97 -29.85 -10.32
C PRO A 3 -13.84 -28.62 -10.57
N LEU A 4 -14.18 -27.90 -9.50
CA LEU A 4 -14.92 -26.64 -9.58
C LEU A 4 -14.16 -25.67 -10.52
N PRO A 5 -14.77 -25.13 -11.58
CA PRO A 5 -14.12 -24.15 -12.44
C PRO A 5 -13.74 -22.91 -11.65
N SER A 6 -12.43 -22.64 -11.53
CA SER A 6 -11.94 -21.49 -10.77
C SER A 6 -12.30 -20.17 -11.46
N ARG A 7 -12.72 -19.18 -10.67
CA ARG A 7 -12.85 -17.78 -11.15
C ARG A 7 -11.50 -17.07 -11.29
N LEU A 8 -10.42 -17.67 -10.80
CA LEU A 8 -9.05 -17.15 -10.82
C LEU A 8 -8.07 -18.31 -11.12
N PRO A 9 -8.10 -18.91 -12.32
CA PRO A 9 -7.27 -20.08 -12.63
C PRO A 9 -5.76 -19.80 -12.65
N ASN A 10 -5.37 -18.54 -12.82
CA ASN A 10 -3.98 -18.11 -12.94
C ASN A 10 -3.42 -17.49 -11.64
N VAL A 11 -4.17 -17.55 -10.53
CA VAL A 11 -3.73 -16.98 -9.24
C VAL A 11 -3.16 -18.08 -8.36
N GLY A 12 -1.88 -17.96 -8.03
CA GLY A 12 -1.17 -18.85 -7.12
C GLY A 12 -1.14 -18.33 -5.67
N THR A 13 -0.30 -18.97 -4.84
CA THR A 13 0.01 -18.44 -3.49
C THR A 13 0.83 -17.17 -3.63
N THR A 14 0.56 -16.15 -2.79
CA THR A 14 1.30 -14.88 -2.86
C THR A 14 2.77 -15.07 -2.54
N ILE A 15 3.63 -14.28 -3.20
CA ILE A 15 5.09 -14.33 -2.99
C ILE A 15 5.47 -14.09 -1.52
N PHE A 16 4.69 -13.26 -0.81
CA PHE A 16 4.90 -12.99 0.61
C PHE A 16 4.78 -14.25 1.46
N THR A 17 3.75 -15.06 1.24
CA THR A 17 3.57 -16.32 1.98
C THR A 17 4.68 -17.32 1.64
N VAL A 18 5.11 -17.39 0.38
CA VAL A 18 6.22 -18.25 -0.06
C VAL A 18 7.52 -17.87 0.65
N MET A 19 7.91 -16.58 0.60
CA MET A 19 9.19 -16.13 1.16
C MET A 19 9.20 -16.13 2.69
N SER A 20 8.08 -15.84 3.35
CA SER A 20 8.01 -15.95 4.82
C SER A 20 8.09 -17.38 5.32
N ARG A 21 7.48 -18.35 4.60
CA ARG A 21 7.64 -19.76 4.91
C ARG A 21 9.11 -20.19 4.78
N LEU A 22 9.74 -19.84 3.66
CA LEU A 22 11.15 -20.17 3.41
C LEU A 22 12.07 -19.54 4.47
N ALA A 23 11.80 -18.30 4.89
CA ALA A 23 12.55 -17.65 5.94
C ALA A 23 12.47 -18.42 7.27
N ASN A 24 11.27 -18.87 7.65
CA ASN A 24 11.07 -19.64 8.88
C ASN A 24 11.74 -21.03 8.82
N GLU A 25 11.64 -21.73 7.68
CA GLU A 25 12.25 -23.05 7.47
C GLU A 25 13.78 -23.03 7.62
N HIS A 26 14.42 -21.93 7.25
CA HIS A 26 15.88 -21.78 7.27
C HIS A 26 16.40 -20.85 8.39
N GLY A 27 15.52 -20.38 9.29
CA GLY A 27 15.92 -19.43 10.34
C GLY A 27 16.53 -18.13 9.80
N ALA A 28 16.11 -17.69 8.61
CA ALA A 28 16.63 -16.50 7.95
C ALA A 28 16.04 -15.21 8.55
N ILE A 29 16.81 -14.13 8.51
CA ILE A 29 16.31 -12.80 8.87
C ILE A 29 15.29 -12.36 7.81
N ASN A 30 14.06 -12.10 8.24
CA ASN A 30 12.97 -11.79 7.33
C ASN A 30 12.89 -10.27 7.03
N LEU A 31 13.50 -9.87 5.92
CA LEU A 31 13.32 -8.54 5.30
C LEU A 31 12.37 -8.60 4.08
N SER A 32 11.66 -9.71 3.88
CA SER A 32 10.77 -9.90 2.74
C SER A 32 9.39 -9.30 3.02
N GLN A 33 8.83 -9.58 4.20
CA GLN A 33 7.47 -9.17 4.54
C GLN A 33 7.40 -7.72 5.06
N GLY A 34 6.44 -6.98 4.52
CA GLY A 34 6.20 -5.56 4.82
C GLY A 34 5.43 -5.33 6.12
N PHE A 35 5.97 -5.76 7.26
CA PHE A 35 5.45 -5.42 8.58
C PHE A 35 6.57 -5.09 9.59
N PRO A 36 6.30 -4.22 10.58
CA PRO A 36 7.18 -3.94 11.72
C PRO A 36 7.45 -5.15 12.62
N ASP A 37 8.70 -5.32 13.09
CA ASP A 37 9.04 -6.27 14.17
C ASP A 37 9.07 -5.59 15.56
N PHE A 38 8.57 -4.36 15.66
CA PHE A 38 8.50 -3.56 16.88
C PHE A 38 7.06 -3.32 17.34
N SER A 39 6.89 -3.07 18.65
CA SER A 39 5.58 -2.89 19.28
C SER A 39 4.84 -1.64 18.79
N PRO A 40 3.50 -1.70 18.70
CA PRO A 40 2.69 -0.51 18.44
C PRO A 40 2.66 0.44 19.66
N PRO A 41 2.15 1.68 19.49
CA PRO A 41 1.94 2.61 20.59
C PRO A 41 1.17 1.96 21.76
N PRO A 42 1.67 2.00 23.01
CA PRO A 42 1.03 1.34 24.16
C PRO A 42 -0.42 1.78 24.38
N LEU A 43 -0.72 3.08 24.15
CA LEU A 43 -2.05 3.63 24.27
C LEU A 43 -3.07 2.90 23.37
N LEU A 44 -2.69 2.51 22.14
CA LEU A 44 -3.60 1.75 21.27
C LEU A 44 -3.99 0.40 21.88
N LEU A 45 -3.01 -0.32 22.45
CA LEU A 45 -3.25 -1.62 23.09
C LEU A 45 -4.16 -1.45 24.31
N GLU A 46 -3.89 -0.44 25.14
CA GLU A 46 -4.69 -0.11 26.31
C GLU A 46 -6.15 0.21 25.93
N ARG A 47 -6.35 1.10 24.94
CA ARG A 47 -7.69 1.54 24.55
C ARG A 47 -8.51 0.42 23.91
N VAL A 48 -7.90 -0.48 23.13
CA VAL A 48 -8.61 -1.66 22.62
C VAL A 48 -9.07 -2.57 23.75
N ALA A 49 -8.17 -2.88 24.70
CA ALA A 49 -8.51 -3.72 25.84
C ALA A 49 -9.63 -3.08 26.68
N HIS A 50 -9.57 -1.77 26.89
CA HIS A 50 -10.62 -1.01 27.56
C HIS A 50 -11.98 -1.14 26.86
N HIS A 51 -12.06 -0.83 25.56
CA HIS A 51 -13.34 -0.88 24.83
C HIS A 51 -13.94 -2.29 24.76
N MET A 52 -13.10 -3.33 24.66
CA MET A 52 -13.55 -4.71 24.76
C MET A 52 -14.16 -5.00 26.13
N ALA A 53 -13.47 -4.63 27.21
CA ALA A 53 -13.94 -4.86 28.59
C ALA A 53 -15.19 -4.04 28.93
N SER A 54 -15.33 -2.85 28.36
CA SER A 54 -16.48 -1.96 28.53
C SER A 54 -17.70 -2.35 27.68
N GLY A 55 -17.64 -3.45 26.93
CA GLY A 55 -18.80 -4.02 26.24
C GLY A 55 -19.01 -3.55 24.80
N ALA A 56 -18.06 -2.84 24.18
CA ALA A 56 -18.14 -2.40 22.78
C ALA A 56 -17.93 -3.54 21.76
N ASN A 57 -18.44 -4.73 22.06
CA ASN A 57 -18.22 -5.97 21.30
C ASN A 57 -19.31 -6.26 20.26
N GLN A 58 -20.39 -5.45 20.24
CA GLN A 58 -21.49 -5.58 19.28
C GLN A 58 -21.23 -4.77 18.01
N TYR A 59 -22.04 -5.00 16.98
CA TYR A 59 -21.90 -4.36 15.68
C TYR A 59 -21.88 -2.81 15.79
N PRO A 60 -20.87 -2.14 15.23
CA PRO A 60 -20.90 -0.70 15.01
C PRO A 60 -21.81 -0.37 13.81
N PRO A 61 -22.04 0.93 13.50
CA PRO A 61 -22.65 1.31 12.23
C PRO A 61 -21.88 0.74 11.03
N MET A 62 -22.59 0.42 9.94
CA MET A 62 -22.01 -0.17 8.70
C MET A 62 -20.85 0.67 8.12
N ALA A 63 -20.98 1.99 8.14
CA ALA A 63 -19.95 2.91 7.68
C ALA A 63 -18.72 2.99 8.62
N GLY A 64 -18.82 2.45 9.83
CA GLY A 64 -17.83 2.60 10.90
C GLY A 64 -18.34 3.45 12.06
N ALA A 65 -17.68 3.31 13.21
CA ALA A 65 -17.97 4.06 14.42
C ALA A 65 -17.80 5.57 14.17
N LEU A 66 -18.81 6.36 14.57
CA LEU A 66 -18.82 7.81 14.35
C LEU A 66 -17.56 8.51 14.88
N PRO A 67 -17.08 8.25 16.12
CA PRO A 67 -15.86 8.90 16.63
C PRO A 67 -14.62 8.66 15.76
N LEU A 68 -14.53 7.51 15.08
CA LEU A 68 -13.42 7.24 14.17
C LEU A 68 -13.59 8.00 12.85
N ARG A 69 -14.81 8.07 12.31
CA ARG A 69 -15.09 8.82 11.08
C ARG A 69 -14.83 10.32 11.26
N GLU A 70 -15.20 10.89 12.40
CA GLU A 70 -14.89 12.28 12.78
C GLU A 70 -13.37 12.51 12.83
N ALA A 71 -12.63 11.67 13.55
CA ALA A 71 -11.17 11.77 13.62
C ALA A 71 -10.48 11.60 12.26
N ILE A 72 -11.05 10.80 11.35
CA ILE A 72 -10.57 10.68 9.97
C ILE A 72 -10.81 11.98 9.19
N ALA A 73 -12.01 12.58 9.30
CA ALA A 73 -12.32 13.84 8.62
C ALA A 73 -11.39 14.97 9.07
N GLU A 74 -11.20 15.13 10.38
CA GLU A 74 -10.26 16.10 10.98
C GLU A 74 -8.83 15.90 10.44
N LYS A 75 -8.37 14.65 10.38
CA LYS A 75 -7.06 14.31 9.82
C LYS A 75 -6.96 14.68 8.33
N LEU A 76 -7.97 14.36 7.52
CA LEU A 76 -7.95 14.66 6.08
C LEU A 76 -7.93 16.17 5.82
N GLU A 77 -8.65 16.95 6.63
CA GLU A 77 -8.58 18.41 6.59
C GLU A 77 -7.19 18.92 6.99
N ALA A 78 -6.64 18.42 8.09
CA ALA A 78 -5.33 18.83 8.58
C ALA A 78 -4.17 18.47 7.63
N CYS A 79 -4.20 17.29 7.02
CA CYS A 79 -3.13 16.82 6.13
C CYS A 79 -3.24 17.39 4.71
N TYR A 80 -4.47 17.54 4.20
CA TYR A 80 -4.68 17.76 2.76
C TYR A 80 -5.54 18.99 2.44
N GLY A 81 -6.04 19.70 3.45
CA GLY A 81 -7.03 20.78 3.27
C GLY A 81 -8.36 20.26 2.71
N ALA A 82 -8.62 18.96 2.85
CA ALA A 82 -9.75 18.29 2.22
C ALA A 82 -10.82 17.94 3.24
N GLN A 83 -11.94 18.67 3.18
CA GLN A 83 -13.12 18.36 3.97
C GLN A 83 -13.93 17.25 3.30
N TYR A 84 -14.33 16.26 4.10
CA TYR A 84 -15.23 15.17 3.72
C TYR A 84 -16.36 15.08 4.73
N ASP A 85 -17.59 14.87 4.26
CA ASP A 85 -18.74 14.67 5.13
C ASP A 85 -18.65 13.31 5.85
N VAL A 86 -18.68 13.36 7.18
CA VAL A 86 -18.49 12.17 8.02
C VAL A 86 -19.57 11.13 7.76
N GLU A 87 -20.80 11.55 7.47
CA GLU A 87 -21.94 10.65 7.30
C GLU A 87 -21.95 9.99 5.93
N SER A 88 -21.58 10.67 4.87
CA SER A 88 -21.76 10.20 3.49
C SER A 88 -20.47 9.89 2.73
N GLU A 89 -19.29 10.35 3.19
CA GLU A 89 -18.07 10.34 2.38
C GLU A 89 -16.90 9.55 2.99
N ILE A 90 -17.05 8.99 4.20
CA ILE A 90 -16.02 8.19 4.86
C ILE A 90 -16.59 6.82 5.24
N THR A 91 -15.88 5.74 4.90
CA THR A 91 -16.22 4.38 5.31
C THR A 91 -15.02 3.63 5.88
N VAL A 92 -15.15 3.10 7.09
CA VAL A 92 -14.16 2.23 7.73
C VAL A 92 -14.26 0.82 7.14
N THR A 93 -13.11 0.22 6.87
CA THR A 93 -12.97 -1.05 6.14
C THR A 93 -12.09 -2.05 6.89
N ALA A 94 -12.27 -3.34 6.59
CA ALA A 94 -11.48 -4.45 7.12
C ALA A 94 -10.08 -4.52 6.47
N GLY A 95 -9.32 -3.42 6.62
CA GLY A 95 -8.02 -3.22 6.01
C GLY A 95 -8.12 -2.71 4.58
N ALA A 96 -7.03 -2.09 4.12
CA ALA A 96 -7.01 -1.44 2.80
C ALA A 96 -7.28 -2.43 1.66
N THR A 97 -6.88 -3.69 1.82
CA THR A 97 -7.18 -4.76 0.86
C THR A 97 -8.69 -4.89 0.59
N GLN A 98 -9.53 -4.82 1.63
CA GLN A 98 -10.98 -4.86 1.45
C GLN A 98 -11.50 -3.55 0.86
N ALA A 99 -10.94 -2.40 1.24
CA ALA A 99 -11.31 -1.12 0.64
C ALA A 99 -11.06 -1.10 -0.88
N LEU A 100 -9.87 -1.50 -1.31
CA LEU A 100 -9.47 -1.61 -2.72
C LEU A 100 -10.41 -2.56 -3.48
N PHE A 101 -10.63 -3.76 -2.95
CA PHE A 101 -11.56 -4.73 -3.53
C PHE A 101 -12.98 -4.15 -3.68
N THR A 102 -13.45 -3.41 -2.67
CA THR A 102 -14.80 -2.83 -2.66
C THR A 102 -14.93 -1.69 -3.66
N ALA A 103 -13.95 -0.79 -3.76
CA ALA A 103 -13.94 0.27 -4.76
C ALA A 103 -13.96 -0.30 -6.19
N ILE A 104 -13.13 -1.32 -6.45
CA ILE A 104 -13.10 -2.04 -7.72
C ILE A 104 -14.47 -2.70 -7.99
N THR A 105 -15.02 -3.42 -7.01
CA THR A 105 -16.34 -4.08 -7.12
C THR A 105 -17.48 -3.10 -7.39
N ALA A 106 -17.45 -1.92 -6.76
CA ALA A 106 -18.49 -0.91 -6.94
C ALA A 106 -18.47 -0.24 -8.32
N CYS A 107 -17.31 -0.22 -8.99
CA CYS A 107 -17.12 0.59 -10.20
C CYS A 107 -16.88 -0.20 -11.47
N VAL A 108 -16.23 -1.36 -11.40
CA VAL A 108 -15.79 -2.14 -12.57
C VAL A 108 -16.86 -3.13 -12.97
N ARG A 109 -17.18 -3.16 -14.26
CA ARG A 109 -18.14 -4.07 -14.89
C ARG A 109 -17.46 -4.98 -15.91
N PRO A 110 -18.10 -6.08 -16.33
CA PRO A 110 -17.60 -6.89 -17.42
C PRO A 110 -17.34 -6.08 -18.68
N GLY A 111 -16.11 -6.16 -19.21
CA GLY A 111 -15.68 -5.42 -20.40
C GLY A 111 -15.02 -4.06 -20.12
N ASP A 112 -15.08 -3.54 -18.89
CA ASP A 112 -14.37 -2.33 -18.51
C ASP A 112 -12.85 -2.55 -18.51
N GLU A 113 -12.10 -1.50 -18.79
CA GLU A 113 -10.64 -1.47 -18.72
C GLU A 113 -10.19 -0.64 -17.51
N VAL A 114 -9.21 -1.16 -16.77
CA VAL A 114 -8.65 -0.52 -15.58
C VAL A 114 -7.15 -0.33 -15.78
N ILE A 115 -6.68 0.91 -15.76
CA ILE A 115 -5.25 1.21 -15.88
C ILE A 115 -4.58 0.97 -14.52
N VAL A 116 -3.46 0.25 -14.53
CA VAL A 116 -2.62 -0.01 -13.37
C VAL A 116 -1.15 0.20 -13.74
N PHE A 117 -0.32 0.55 -12.77
CA PHE A 117 1.11 0.77 -12.97
C PHE A 117 1.92 -0.39 -12.38
N ALA A 118 2.73 -1.05 -13.20
CA ALA A 118 3.64 -2.11 -12.77
C ALA A 118 5.00 -1.53 -12.38
N PRO A 119 5.68 -2.01 -11.33
CA PRO A 119 5.32 -3.22 -10.58
C PRO A 119 4.09 -3.05 -9.67
N VAL A 120 3.13 -3.95 -9.77
CA VAL A 120 1.75 -3.85 -9.24
C VAL A 120 1.64 -4.55 -7.89
N TYR A 121 1.01 -3.93 -6.90
CA TYR A 121 0.61 -4.64 -5.68
C TYR A 121 -0.39 -5.76 -6.00
N ASP A 122 -0.15 -6.95 -5.45
CA ASP A 122 -0.72 -8.23 -5.89
C ASP A 122 -2.25 -8.31 -5.84
N SER A 123 -2.92 -7.48 -5.05
CA SER A 123 -4.38 -7.53 -4.91
C SER A 123 -5.16 -6.87 -6.05
N TYR A 124 -4.56 -6.00 -6.86
CA TYR A 124 -5.32 -5.21 -7.84
C TYR A 124 -5.84 -6.07 -8.98
N LEU A 125 -4.96 -6.84 -9.63
CA LEU A 125 -5.32 -7.62 -10.83
C LEU A 125 -6.38 -8.70 -10.55
N PRO A 126 -6.28 -9.51 -9.47
CA PRO A 126 -7.32 -10.49 -9.15
C PRO A 126 -8.66 -9.82 -8.86
N SER A 127 -8.66 -8.66 -8.22
CA SER A 127 -9.89 -7.90 -7.92
C SER A 127 -10.57 -7.42 -9.19
N ILE A 128 -9.81 -6.90 -10.17
CA ILE A 128 -10.32 -6.47 -11.48
C ILE A 128 -10.90 -7.68 -12.24
N ALA A 129 -10.14 -8.79 -12.30
CA ALA A 129 -10.55 -10.00 -13.00
C ALA A 129 -11.84 -10.61 -12.42
N LEU A 130 -12.01 -10.58 -11.09
CA LEU A 130 -13.23 -11.04 -10.43
C LEU A 130 -14.49 -10.24 -10.82
N GLN A 131 -14.35 -9.02 -11.34
CA GLN A 131 -15.48 -8.23 -11.86
C GLN A 131 -15.66 -8.36 -13.38
N GLY A 132 -14.84 -9.17 -14.05
CA GLY A 132 -14.84 -9.29 -15.51
C GLY A 132 -14.19 -8.11 -16.23
N GLY A 133 -13.47 -7.25 -15.50
CA GLY A 133 -12.68 -6.17 -16.08
C GLY A 133 -11.34 -6.66 -16.65
N THR A 134 -10.71 -5.84 -17.47
CA THR A 134 -9.38 -6.08 -18.04
C THR A 134 -8.40 -5.05 -17.53
N ALA A 135 -7.27 -5.49 -16.97
CA ALA A 135 -6.20 -4.58 -16.60
C ALA A 135 -5.39 -4.11 -17.82
N ARG A 136 -5.20 -2.80 -17.95
CA ARG A 136 -4.25 -2.16 -18.86
C ARG A 136 -3.02 -1.79 -18.05
N VAL A 137 -1.97 -2.59 -18.16
CA VAL A 137 -0.75 -2.45 -17.36
C VAL A 137 0.23 -1.51 -18.07
N ILE A 138 0.66 -0.46 -17.35
CA ILE A 138 1.72 0.46 -17.77
C ILE A 138 2.97 0.15 -16.96
N ASN A 139 4.08 -0.16 -17.62
CA ASN A 139 5.31 -0.58 -16.96
C ASN A 139 6.17 0.64 -16.54
N LEU A 140 6.28 0.88 -15.23
CA LEU A 140 7.20 1.86 -14.66
C LEU A 140 8.62 1.29 -14.68
N LEU A 141 9.51 1.89 -15.46
CA LEU A 141 10.85 1.35 -15.66
C LEU A 141 11.86 1.84 -14.60
N PRO A 142 12.75 0.98 -14.08
CA PRO A 142 13.85 1.39 -13.21
C PRO A 142 14.88 2.26 -13.96
N PRO A 143 15.64 3.12 -13.26
CA PRO A 143 15.62 3.31 -11.80
C PRO A 143 14.57 4.32 -11.33
N ALA A 144 13.94 5.06 -12.25
CA ALA A 144 13.09 6.19 -11.89
C ALA A 144 11.65 5.81 -11.52
N PHE A 145 11.12 4.71 -12.08
CA PHE A 145 9.74 4.25 -11.90
C PHE A 145 8.70 5.39 -12.03
N ARG A 146 8.90 6.26 -13.02
CA ARG A 146 8.01 7.38 -13.32
C ARG A 146 7.00 6.97 -14.40
N PRO A 147 5.74 7.40 -14.31
CA PRO A 147 4.78 7.21 -15.39
C PRO A 147 5.26 7.90 -16.67
N ASP A 148 5.21 7.22 -17.81
CA ASP A 148 5.25 7.90 -19.11
C ASP A 148 3.83 8.40 -19.42
N TRP A 149 3.61 9.70 -19.22
CA TRP A 149 2.31 10.32 -19.43
C TRP A 149 1.78 10.23 -20.87
N LYS A 150 2.64 10.01 -21.87
CA LYS A 150 2.20 9.72 -23.24
C LYS A 150 1.64 8.31 -23.36
N GLU A 151 2.26 7.34 -22.70
CA GLU A 151 1.76 5.97 -22.61
C GLU A 151 0.43 5.91 -21.85
N VAL A 152 0.32 6.65 -20.74
CA VAL A 152 -0.94 6.77 -19.99
C VAL A 152 -2.05 7.35 -20.88
N ALA A 153 -1.77 8.45 -21.59
CA ALA A 153 -2.74 9.05 -22.50
C ALA A 153 -3.16 8.07 -23.61
N ALA A 154 -2.23 7.30 -24.18
CA ALA A 154 -2.51 6.33 -25.22
C ALA A 154 -3.30 5.09 -24.71
N ALA A 155 -3.18 4.76 -23.43
CA ALA A 155 -3.90 3.67 -22.78
C ALA A 155 -5.36 4.04 -22.44
N ILE A 156 -5.69 5.34 -22.40
CA ILE A 156 -7.06 5.80 -22.16
C ILE A 156 -7.90 5.61 -23.43
N GLY A 157 -9.05 4.96 -23.27
CA GLY A 157 -10.01 4.71 -24.34
C GLY A 157 -11.45 4.68 -23.82
N PRO A 158 -12.44 4.42 -24.70
CA PRO A 158 -13.86 4.48 -24.35
C PRO A 158 -14.31 3.42 -23.33
N ARG A 159 -13.48 2.41 -23.05
CA ARG A 159 -13.72 1.39 -22.01
C ARG A 159 -12.96 1.67 -20.71
N THR A 160 -12.10 2.68 -20.66
CA THR A 160 -11.33 2.99 -19.45
C THR A 160 -12.30 3.47 -18.38
N ARG A 161 -12.46 2.66 -17.33
CA ARG A 161 -13.37 2.93 -16.22
C ARG A 161 -12.66 3.51 -15.02
N MET A 162 -11.45 3.04 -14.78
CA MET A 162 -10.69 3.36 -13.57
C MET A 162 -9.19 3.45 -13.84
N ILE A 163 -8.51 4.33 -13.10
CA ILE A 163 -7.05 4.34 -12.97
C ILE A 163 -6.72 4.09 -11.50
N ILE A 164 -5.93 3.05 -11.22
CA ILE A 164 -5.43 2.76 -9.88
C ILE A 164 -3.99 3.28 -9.78
N LEU A 165 -3.74 4.16 -8.83
CA LEU A 165 -2.40 4.61 -8.47
C LEU A 165 -2.05 4.21 -7.05
N ASN A 166 -0.78 3.89 -6.82
CA ASN A 166 -0.24 3.63 -5.49
C ASN A 166 0.93 4.58 -5.24
N THR A 167 0.74 5.52 -4.32
CA THR A 167 1.77 6.51 -3.95
C THR A 167 1.64 6.81 -2.45
N PRO A 168 2.73 6.69 -1.67
CA PRO A 168 4.05 6.14 -2.02
C PRO A 168 4.01 4.69 -2.52
N HIS A 169 4.79 4.40 -3.57
CA HIS A 169 4.64 3.21 -4.40
C HIS A 169 5.35 1.99 -3.82
N ASN A 170 4.60 0.91 -3.59
CA ASN A 170 5.12 -0.39 -3.27
C ASN A 170 5.11 -1.25 -4.55
N PRO A 171 6.27 -1.71 -5.06
CA PRO A 171 7.52 -1.92 -4.31
C PRO A 171 8.63 -0.88 -4.53
N SER A 172 8.51 0.06 -5.47
CA SER A 172 9.64 0.89 -5.91
C SER A 172 10.17 1.87 -4.85
N GLY A 173 9.32 2.25 -3.91
CA GLY A 173 9.59 3.32 -2.95
C GLY A 173 9.53 4.72 -3.56
N THR A 174 9.05 4.89 -4.80
CA THR A 174 8.92 6.21 -5.43
C THR A 174 7.62 6.90 -5.04
N VAL A 175 7.59 8.23 -5.19
CA VAL A 175 6.41 9.06 -4.89
C VAL A 175 6.02 9.88 -6.11
N TRP A 176 4.71 10.07 -6.27
CA TRP A 176 4.17 10.99 -7.26
C TRP A 176 4.41 12.44 -6.84
N THR A 177 4.63 13.30 -7.82
CA THR A 177 4.88 14.73 -7.64
C THR A 177 3.65 15.55 -7.96
N ALA A 178 3.65 16.84 -7.60
CA ALA A 178 2.60 17.75 -8.03
C ALA A 178 2.46 17.84 -9.56
N ASP A 179 3.52 17.59 -10.33
CA ASP A 179 3.44 17.52 -11.79
C ASP A 179 2.69 16.27 -12.27
N ASP A 180 3.00 15.12 -11.67
CA ASP A 180 2.28 13.86 -11.91
C ASP A 180 0.77 14.03 -11.65
N MET A 181 0.40 14.71 -10.55
CA MET A 181 -1.01 15.00 -10.24
C MET A 181 -1.67 15.93 -11.26
N ARG A 182 -0.96 16.97 -11.76
CA ARG A 182 -1.47 17.85 -12.81
C ARG A 182 -1.66 17.12 -14.14
N GLN A 183 -0.73 16.24 -14.51
CA GLN A 183 -0.82 15.43 -15.72
C GLN A 183 -2.01 14.47 -15.63
N LEU A 184 -2.19 13.81 -14.49
CA LEU A 184 -3.37 12.97 -14.24
C LEU A 184 -4.67 13.78 -14.37
N ALA A 185 -4.75 14.95 -13.74
CA ALA A 185 -5.92 15.82 -13.79
C ALA A 185 -6.28 16.22 -15.23
N ALA A 186 -5.28 16.58 -16.02
CA ALA A 186 -5.46 16.92 -17.43
C ALA A 186 -6.03 15.75 -18.24
N LEU A 187 -5.58 14.51 -18.00
CA LEU A 187 -6.04 13.33 -18.73
C LEU A 187 -7.46 12.90 -18.37
N VAL A 188 -7.91 13.13 -17.14
CA VAL A 188 -9.23 12.66 -16.68
C VAL A 188 -10.33 13.72 -16.75
N ARG A 189 -10.00 15.01 -16.87
CA ARG A 189 -10.94 16.14 -16.73
C ARG A 189 -12.28 15.94 -17.45
N ASP A 190 -12.24 15.60 -18.73
CA ASP A 190 -13.42 15.47 -19.61
C ASP A 190 -13.86 14.01 -19.80
N THR A 191 -13.67 13.18 -18.77
CA THR A 191 -13.98 11.75 -18.78
C THR A 191 -14.79 11.34 -17.55
N ASP A 192 -15.43 10.16 -17.62
CA ASP A 192 -16.08 9.49 -16.49
C ASP A 192 -15.14 8.52 -15.76
N ILE A 193 -13.83 8.65 -15.95
CA ILE A 193 -12.82 7.79 -15.33
C ILE A 193 -12.78 8.09 -13.83
N VAL A 194 -12.95 7.03 -13.03
CA VAL A 194 -12.82 7.08 -11.57
C VAL A 194 -11.37 6.78 -11.17
N LEU A 195 -10.89 7.40 -10.11
CA LEU A 195 -9.55 7.18 -9.58
C LEU A 195 -9.62 6.34 -8.30
N LEU A 196 -8.66 5.44 -8.13
CA LEU A 196 -8.44 4.71 -6.89
C LEU A 196 -7.02 4.96 -6.41
N GLY A 197 -6.88 5.78 -5.38
CA GLY A 197 -5.62 6.05 -4.70
C GLY A 197 -5.39 5.05 -3.57
N ASP A 198 -4.44 4.13 -3.78
CA ASP A 198 -3.84 3.35 -2.69
C ASP A 198 -2.76 4.21 -2.02
N GLU A 199 -3.14 4.93 -0.98
CA GLU A 199 -2.30 5.88 -0.26
C GLU A 199 -1.94 5.36 1.14
N VAL A 200 -1.86 4.04 1.33
CA VAL A 200 -1.62 3.44 2.66
C VAL A 200 -0.28 3.81 3.30
N TYR A 201 0.65 4.37 2.52
CA TYR A 201 1.95 4.87 2.97
C TYR A 201 2.03 6.40 2.99
N GLU A 202 0.90 7.12 2.94
CA GLU A 202 0.82 8.59 2.87
C GLU A 202 1.66 9.36 3.91
N HIS A 203 1.95 8.76 5.07
CA HIS A 203 2.76 9.36 6.15
C HIS A 203 4.25 9.03 6.07
N ILE A 204 4.68 8.34 5.01
CA ILE A 204 6.05 7.87 4.83
C ILE A 204 6.58 8.39 3.50
N VAL A 205 6.77 9.71 3.45
CA VAL A 205 7.45 10.43 2.36
C VAL A 205 8.65 11.15 2.96
N PHE A 206 9.84 10.86 2.47
CA PHE A 206 11.08 11.33 3.11
C PHE A 206 11.40 12.77 2.74
N ALA A 207 12.06 13.49 3.64
CA ALA A 207 12.39 14.89 3.44
C ALA A 207 13.33 15.12 2.25
N ASP A 208 14.14 14.12 1.90
CA ASP A 208 15.04 14.14 0.74
C ASP A 208 14.39 13.60 -0.55
N SER A 209 13.08 13.32 -0.53
CA SER A 209 12.31 12.98 -1.74
C SER A 209 12.15 14.18 -2.67
N PRO A 210 11.79 13.96 -3.95
CA PRO A 210 11.51 15.03 -4.91
C PRO A 210 10.36 15.99 -4.51
N THR A 211 9.53 15.60 -3.53
CA THR A 211 8.45 16.43 -3.00
C THR A 211 8.79 17.09 -1.66
N GLY A 212 10.02 16.94 -1.17
CA GLY A 212 10.48 17.55 0.09
C GLY A 212 9.76 17.02 1.33
N GLY A 213 9.30 15.76 1.30
CA GLY A 213 8.54 15.14 2.40
C GLY A 213 7.02 15.33 2.29
N ARG A 214 6.53 16.01 1.24
CA ARG A 214 5.09 16.19 1.02
C ARG A 214 4.49 14.99 0.29
N HIS A 215 3.42 14.43 0.84
CA HIS A 215 2.58 13.46 0.14
C HIS A 215 1.57 14.19 -0.76
N GLU A 216 1.58 13.87 -2.05
CA GLU A 216 0.65 14.42 -3.05
C GLU A 216 -0.59 13.52 -3.12
N SER A 217 -1.52 13.70 -2.18
CA SER A 217 -2.77 12.95 -2.12
C SER A 217 -3.75 13.39 -3.20
N LEU A 218 -4.55 12.47 -3.75
CA LEU A 218 -5.70 12.82 -4.59
C LEU A 218 -6.68 13.75 -3.87
N ALA A 219 -6.77 13.65 -2.54
CA ALA A 219 -7.62 14.51 -1.73
C ALA A 219 -7.21 15.99 -1.79
N SER A 220 -5.92 16.29 -2.02
CA SER A 220 -5.40 17.66 -2.08
C SER A 220 -5.76 18.42 -3.37
N TYR A 221 -6.33 17.75 -4.36
CA TYR A 221 -6.64 18.32 -5.68
C TYR A 221 -8.15 18.25 -5.94
N PRO A 222 -8.90 19.35 -5.85
CA PRO A 222 -10.37 19.33 -5.94
C PRO A 222 -10.92 18.56 -7.15
N GLU A 223 -10.37 18.81 -8.35
CA GLU A 223 -10.77 18.16 -9.61
C GLU A 223 -10.48 16.65 -9.65
N LEU A 224 -9.48 16.17 -8.91
CA LEU A 224 -9.21 14.72 -8.74
C LEU A 224 -10.07 14.14 -7.63
N ARG A 225 -10.19 14.83 -6.50
CA ARG A 225 -10.96 14.42 -5.32
C ARG A 225 -12.41 14.07 -5.67
N GLU A 226 -13.05 14.87 -6.50
CA GLU A 226 -14.46 14.71 -6.94
C GLU A 226 -14.74 13.40 -7.71
N ARG A 227 -13.69 12.65 -8.09
CA ARG A 227 -13.79 11.37 -8.80
C ARG A 227 -12.92 10.27 -8.20
N SER A 228 -12.45 10.45 -6.95
CA SER A 228 -11.48 9.55 -6.33
C SER A 228 -12.05 8.77 -5.16
N PHE A 229 -11.68 7.49 -5.08
CA PHE A 229 -11.59 6.75 -3.82
C PHE A 229 -10.17 6.89 -3.28
N VAL A 230 -10.02 7.47 -2.09
CA VAL A 230 -8.74 7.58 -1.38
C VAL A 230 -8.71 6.55 -0.26
N VAL A 231 -7.78 5.59 -0.34
CA VAL A 231 -7.66 4.48 0.61
C VAL A 231 -6.42 4.65 1.48
N SER A 232 -6.62 4.57 2.79
CA SER A 232 -5.56 4.68 3.80
C SER A 232 -5.56 3.46 4.73
N SER A 233 -4.47 3.20 5.45
CA SER A 233 -4.39 2.06 6.37
C SER A 233 -3.76 2.38 7.73
N PHE A 234 -4.57 2.27 8.79
CA PHE A 234 -4.07 2.35 10.17
C PHE A 234 -3.07 1.24 10.51
N GLY A 235 -3.22 0.07 9.89
CA GLY A 235 -2.25 -1.02 9.98
C GLY A 235 -0.83 -0.61 9.60
N LYS A 236 -0.71 0.25 8.57
CA LYS A 236 0.56 0.75 8.07
C LYS A 236 1.06 1.94 8.87
N THR A 237 0.16 2.86 9.24
CA THR A 237 0.48 4.06 10.04
C THR A 237 0.92 3.72 11.46
N PHE A 238 0.23 2.80 12.15
CA PHE A 238 0.40 2.57 13.59
C PHE A 238 1.04 1.23 13.95
N HIS A 239 1.72 0.59 13.00
CA HIS A 239 2.48 -0.65 13.22
C HIS A 239 1.63 -1.83 13.70
N ILE A 240 0.34 -1.84 13.34
CA ILE A 240 -0.66 -2.84 13.74
C ILE A 240 -1.23 -3.56 12.52
N THR A 241 -0.37 -4.07 11.62
CA THR A 241 -0.81 -4.66 10.34
C THR A 241 -1.82 -5.80 10.50
N GLY A 242 -1.77 -6.51 11.64
CA GLY A 242 -2.71 -7.58 11.99
C GLY A 242 -4.11 -7.10 12.40
N TRP A 243 -4.28 -5.83 12.78
CA TRP A 243 -5.60 -5.30 13.18
C TRP A 243 -6.55 -5.13 12.00
N LYS A 244 -6.03 -5.03 10.78
CA LYS A 244 -6.83 -4.93 9.55
C LYS A 244 -7.92 -3.86 9.65
N ILE A 245 -7.55 -2.64 10.04
CA ILE A 245 -8.43 -1.46 9.99
C ILE A 245 -7.86 -0.45 9.01
N ALA A 246 -8.74 0.09 8.18
CA ALA A 246 -8.46 1.08 7.14
C ALA A 246 -9.69 1.96 6.93
N TYR A 247 -9.59 2.95 6.06
CA TYR A 247 -10.74 3.70 5.60
C TYR A 247 -10.64 4.02 4.11
N CYS A 248 -11.79 4.32 3.52
CA CYS A 248 -11.91 4.93 2.22
C CYS A 248 -12.62 6.28 2.39
N ALA A 249 -12.08 7.33 1.77
CA ALA A 249 -12.73 8.62 1.61
C ALA A 249 -13.08 8.84 0.14
N ALA A 250 -14.31 9.21 -0.17
CA ALA A 250 -14.77 9.45 -1.53
C ALA A 250 -16.03 10.32 -1.54
N PRO A 251 -16.28 11.09 -2.61
CA PRO A 251 -17.50 11.87 -2.78
C PRO A 251 -18.77 11.03 -2.55
N ALA A 252 -19.81 11.65 -2.00
CA ALA A 252 -21.03 10.95 -1.56
C ALA A 252 -21.64 10.01 -2.62
N ALA A 253 -21.63 10.41 -3.90
CA ALA A 253 -22.15 9.58 -5.00
C ALA A 253 -21.35 8.29 -5.20
N LEU A 254 -20.01 8.36 -5.13
CA LEU A 254 -19.14 7.19 -5.22
C LEU A 254 -19.23 6.33 -3.95
N MET A 255 -19.28 6.98 -2.79
CA MET A 255 -19.36 6.29 -1.50
C MET A 255 -20.68 5.54 -1.32
N ALA A 256 -21.78 6.02 -1.92
CA ALA A 256 -23.06 5.32 -1.93
C ALA A 256 -22.95 3.94 -2.60
N GLU A 257 -22.30 3.85 -3.77
CA GLU A 257 -22.07 2.55 -4.45
C GLU A 257 -21.05 1.69 -3.70
N PHE A 258 -20.00 2.30 -3.15
CA PHE A 258 -19.02 1.62 -2.31
C PHE A 258 -19.69 0.91 -1.12
N ARG A 259 -20.56 1.62 -0.41
CA ARG A 259 -21.26 1.09 0.77
C ARG A 259 -22.24 -0.03 0.43
N LYS A 260 -22.88 0.00 -0.75
CA LYS A 260 -23.74 -1.11 -1.23
C LYS A 260 -22.96 -2.41 -1.40
N ALA A 261 -21.71 -2.36 -1.85
CA ALA A 261 -20.84 -3.53 -1.92
C ALA A 261 -20.29 -3.90 -0.52
N HIS A 262 -19.72 -2.93 0.21
CA HIS A 262 -19.14 -3.12 1.55
C HIS A 262 -20.09 -3.84 2.52
N GLN A 263 -21.37 -3.43 2.55
CA GLN A 263 -22.35 -3.98 3.49
C GLN A 263 -22.56 -5.50 3.32
N PHE A 264 -22.26 -6.07 2.15
CA PHE A 264 -22.37 -7.52 1.88
C PHE A 264 -21.01 -8.22 1.80
N ILE A 265 -19.91 -7.47 1.75
CA ILE A 265 -18.56 -8.02 1.80
C ILE A 265 -18.17 -8.32 3.25
N VAL A 266 -18.39 -7.38 4.16
CA VAL A 266 -18.07 -7.54 5.60
C VAL A 266 -19.14 -7.00 6.54
N PHE A 267 -20.10 -6.21 6.06
CA PHE A 267 -21.10 -5.48 6.83
C PHE A 267 -20.51 -4.43 7.78
N THR A 268 -19.74 -4.84 8.79
CA THR A 268 -19.10 -3.95 9.77
C THR A 268 -17.68 -4.41 10.10
N VAL A 269 -16.91 -3.53 10.75
CA VAL A 269 -15.50 -3.75 11.11
C VAL A 269 -15.35 -3.80 12.63
N HIS A 270 -14.31 -4.47 13.14
CA HIS A 270 -14.08 -4.71 14.57
C HIS A 270 -14.21 -3.44 15.45
N HIS A 271 -15.31 -3.35 16.21
CA HIS A 271 -15.75 -2.13 16.89
C HIS A 271 -14.77 -1.60 17.96
N PRO A 272 -14.21 -2.42 18.89
CA PRO A 272 -13.27 -1.92 19.88
C PRO A 272 -12.02 -1.28 19.27
N SER A 273 -11.51 -1.85 18.17
CA SER A 273 -10.37 -1.28 17.44
C SER A 273 -10.70 0.08 16.83
N GLN A 274 -11.93 0.29 16.35
CA GLN A 274 -12.33 1.58 15.81
C GLN A 274 -12.35 2.67 16.88
N LEU A 275 -12.92 2.37 18.05
CA LEU A 275 -12.97 3.32 19.16
C LEU A 275 -11.58 3.61 19.73
N ALA A 276 -10.72 2.60 19.82
CA ALA A 276 -9.34 2.80 20.25
C ALA A 276 -8.52 3.66 19.29
N LEU A 277 -8.70 3.48 17.98
CA LEU A 277 -8.10 4.35 16.97
C LEU A 277 -8.60 5.79 17.07
N ALA A 278 -9.91 5.97 17.30
CA ALA A 278 -10.49 7.29 17.50
C ALA A 278 -9.93 8.00 18.75
N ASP A 279 -9.73 7.27 19.84
CA ASP A 279 -9.10 7.80 21.06
C ASP A 279 -7.64 8.17 20.80
N PHE A 280 -6.90 7.30 20.10
CA PHE A 280 -5.48 7.54 19.81
C PHE A 280 -5.27 8.74 18.90
N LEU A 281 -6.05 8.87 17.81
CA LEU A 281 -5.96 10.00 16.89
C LEU A 281 -6.24 11.34 17.59
N ARG A 282 -7.16 11.37 18.57
CA ARG A 282 -7.45 12.57 19.37
C ARG A 282 -6.38 12.85 20.42
N ALA A 283 -5.81 11.80 21.02
CA ALA A 283 -4.77 11.94 22.04
C ALA A 283 -3.40 12.34 21.46
N ASP A 284 -3.08 11.89 20.25
CA ASP A 284 -1.82 12.18 19.56
C ASP A 284 -2.04 12.47 18.07
N PRO A 285 -2.61 13.65 17.74
CA PRO A 285 -2.84 14.04 16.35
C PRO A 285 -1.54 14.23 15.56
N GLY A 286 -0.41 14.42 16.26
CA GLY A 286 0.91 14.63 15.66
C GLY A 286 1.68 13.34 15.33
N PHE A 287 1.25 12.18 15.84
CA PHE A 287 1.98 10.91 15.67
C PHE A 287 2.37 10.65 14.21
N ALA A 288 1.41 10.84 13.30
CA ALA A 288 1.59 10.53 11.89
C ALA A 288 2.64 11.44 11.22
N ALA A 289 2.76 12.70 11.65
CA ALA A 289 3.76 13.64 11.13
C ALA A 289 5.21 13.24 11.48
N GLY A 290 5.40 12.47 12.56
CA GLY A 290 6.71 11.94 12.95
C GLY A 290 7.16 10.71 12.16
N LEU A 291 6.26 10.03 11.44
CA LEU A 291 6.55 8.75 10.79
C LEU A 291 7.57 8.86 9.66
N ALA A 292 7.52 9.93 8.87
CA ALA A 292 8.49 10.20 7.81
C ALA A 292 9.92 10.24 8.36
N THR A 293 10.15 11.07 9.39
CA THR A 293 11.44 11.19 10.08
C THR A 293 11.90 9.86 10.69
N PHE A 294 10.98 9.16 11.37
CA PHE A 294 11.26 7.86 11.99
C PHE A 294 11.72 6.82 10.96
N TYR A 295 11.00 6.68 9.84
CA TYR A 295 11.36 5.71 8.81
C TYR A 295 12.54 6.16 7.95
N GLN A 296 12.76 7.46 7.78
CA GLN A 296 13.95 7.97 7.10
C GLN A 296 15.22 7.58 7.86
N ALA A 297 15.23 7.76 9.19
CA ALA A 297 16.36 7.33 10.03
C ALA A 297 16.63 5.81 9.89
N LYS A 298 15.58 4.98 9.82
CA LYS A 298 15.71 3.54 9.59
C LYS A 298 16.23 3.19 8.19
N ARG A 299 15.75 3.89 7.16
CA ARG A 299 16.23 3.76 5.78
C ARG A 299 17.71 4.07 5.71
N ASP A 300 18.13 5.19 6.30
CA ASP A 300 19.51 5.66 6.26
C ASP A 300 20.43 4.75 7.09
N PHE A 301 19.95 4.26 8.23
CA PHE A 301 20.64 3.22 8.99
C PHE A 301 20.84 1.95 8.16
N PHE A 302 19.78 1.45 7.49
CA PHE A 302 19.88 0.26 6.65
C PHE A 302 20.83 0.47 5.45
N ARG A 303 20.79 1.63 4.81
CA ARG A 303 21.73 2.00 3.74
C ARG A 303 23.18 1.98 4.24
N LYS A 304 23.44 2.54 5.41
CA LYS A 304 24.75 2.48 6.06
C LYS A 304 25.21 1.05 6.33
N GLN A 305 24.30 0.16 6.70
CA GLN A 305 24.60 -1.26 6.86
C GLN A 305 24.99 -1.96 5.55
N LEU A 306 24.66 -1.39 4.39
CA LEU A 306 25.03 -1.94 3.07
C LEU A 306 26.20 -1.21 2.41
N GLU A 307 26.78 -0.20 3.06
CA GLU A 307 28.02 0.43 2.61
C GLU A 307 29.14 -0.63 2.46
N GLY A 308 29.85 -0.57 1.34
CA GLY A 308 30.89 -1.54 0.98
C GLY A 308 30.37 -2.90 0.50
N SER A 309 29.06 -3.16 0.51
CA SER A 309 28.48 -4.35 -0.13
C SER A 309 28.50 -4.23 -1.65
N ARG A 310 28.18 -5.34 -2.33
CA ARG A 310 28.07 -5.39 -3.80
C ARG A 310 26.66 -5.06 -4.32
N PHE A 311 25.71 -4.74 -3.44
CA PHE A 311 24.39 -4.27 -3.85
C PHE A 311 24.44 -2.82 -4.33
N ASP A 312 23.65 -2.50 -5.35
CA ASP A 312 23.45 -1.13 -5.82
C ASP A 312 22.04 -0.66 -5.42
N LEU A 313 21.95 0.24 -4.45
CA LEU A 313 20.69 0.70 -3.85
C LEU A 313 20.07 1.79 -4.71
N LEU A 314 18.80 1.59 -5.08
CA LEU A 314 18.04 2.61 -5.81
C LEU A 314 17.55 3.73 -4.87
N PRO A 315 17.17 4.90 -5.41
CA PRO A 315 16.42 5.89 -4.63
C PRO A 315 15.18 5.28 -3.97
N SER A 316 14.84 5.77 -2.78
CA SER A 316 13.68 5.37 -1.99
C SER A 316 13.16 6.65 -1.36
N ASP A 317 12.10 7.18 -1.98
CA ASP A 317 11.50 8.49 -1.69
C ASP A 317 10.40 8.38 -0.62
N GLY A 318 9.86 7.18 -0.42
CA GLY A 318 8.85 6.89 0.57
C GLY A 318 8.65 5.39 0.80
N THR A 319 7.57 5.04 1.51
CA THR A 319 7.32 3.68 2.06
C THR A 319 8.39 3.25 3.06
N TYR A 320 8.37 1.98 3.49
CA TYR A 320 9.47 1.38 4.24
C TYR A 320 10.23 0.29 3.46
N PHE A 321 10.28 0.45 2.13
CA PHE A 321 10.95 -0.47 1.22
C PHE A 321 12.15 0.15 0.51
N GLN A 322 13.19 -0.65 0.31
CA GLN A 322 14.42 -0.29 -0.40
C GLN A 322 14.66 -1.29 -1.52
N LEU A 323 14.71 -0.81 -2.76
CA LEU A 323 15.12 -1.64 -3.90
C LEU A 323 16.65 -1.69 -4.04
N ALA A 324 17.16 -2.83 -4.50
CA ALA A 324 18.57 -2.99 -4.83
C ALA A 324 18.76 -3.85 -6.08
N ARG A 325 19.74 -3.46 -6.91
CA ARG A 325 20.33 -4.36 -7.92
C ARG A 325 21.38 -5.24 -7.28
N TYR A 326 21.53 -6.44 -7.82
CA TYR A 326 22.47 -7.44 -7.33
C TYR A 326 23.38 -7.98 -8.46
N ASP A 327 23.46 -7.28 -9.58
CA ASP A 327 24.18 -7.69 -10.80
C ASP A 327 25.69 -7.84 -10.61
N ARG A 328 26.26 -7.20 -9.57
CA ARG A 328 27.67 -7.35 -9.13
C ARG A 328 27.90 -8.56 -8.21
N ILE A 329 26.82 -9.24 -7.80
CA ILE A 329 26.84 -10.43 -6.94
C ILE A 329 26.64 -11.69 -7.78
N ASN A 330 25.56 -11.72 -8.55
CA ASN A 330 25.14 -12.88 -9.34
C ASN A 330 24.29 -12.42 -10.55
N LYS A 331 24.12 -13.29 -11.55
CA LYS A 331 23.26 -13.10 -12.73
C LYS A 331 22.02 -14.00 -12.73
N MET A 332 21.72 -14.67 -11.61
CA MET A 332 20.49 -15.44 -11.44
C MET A 332 19.25 -14.57 -11.64
N PRO A 333 18.14 -15.14 -12.16
CA PRO A 333 16.83 -14.50 -12.08
C PRO A 333 16.49 -14.11 -10.65
N ASP A 334 15.77 -13.00 -10.44
CA ASP A 334 15.56 -12.42 -9.11
C ASP A 334 14.84 -13.36 -8.13
N GLY A 335 13.92 -14.19 -8.62
CA GLY A 335 13.26 -15.24 -7.84
C GLY A 335 14.24 -16.31 -7.34
N GLU A 336 15.17 -16.75 -8.19
CA GLU A 336 16.22 -17.69 -7.81
C GLU A 336 17.22 -17.04 -6.86
N PHE A 337 17.61 -15.80 -7.13
CA PHE A 337 18.49 -15.01 -6.27
C PHE A 337 17.88 -14.82 -4.87
N ALA A 338 16.60 -14.47 -4.78
CA ALA A 338 15.91 -14.29 -3.50
C ALA A 338 15.87 -15.60 -2.68
N ARG A 339 15.63 -16.75 -3.34
CA ARG A 339 15.69 -18.06 -2.69
C ARG A 339 17.11 -18.40 -2.22
N TRP A 340 18.10 -18.20 -3.08
CA TRP A 340 19.52 -18.41 -2.75
C TRP A 340 19.96 -17.53 -1.56
N LEU A 341 19.63 -16.24 -1.57
CA LEU A 341 19.96 -15.32 -0.49
C LEU A 341 19.31 -15.74 0.84
N THR A 342 18.07 -16.26 0.77
CA THR A 342 17.37 -16.78 1.95
C THR A 342 18.05 -18.02 2.51
N ILE A 343 18.34 -19.00 1.67
CA ILE A 343 18.86 -20.31 2.08
C ILE A 343 20.35 -20.24 2.45
N GLU A 344 21.18 -19.69 1.57
CA GLU A 344 22.64 -19.74 1.68
C GLU A 344 23.21 -18.60 2.53
N LYS A 345 22.51 -17.46 2.56
CA LYS A 345 22.98 -16.25 3.27
C LYS A 345 22.12 -15.88 4.46
N GLY A 346 20.96 -16.51 4.63
CA GLY A 346 20.09 -16.32 5.79
C GLY A 346 19.41 -14.95 5.82
N VAL A 347 19.14 -14.34 4.67
CA VAL A 347 18.37 -13.08 4.56
C VAL A 347 17.28 -13.22 3.51
N ALA A 348 16.02 -13.16 3.94
CA ALA A 348 14.88 -13.24 3.04
C ALA A 348 14.49 -11.88 2.47
N VAL A 349 14.23 -11.84 1.17
CA VAL A 349 13.85 -10.65 0.38
C VAL A 349 12.68 -10.98 -0.55
N ILE A 350 12.13 -9.99 -1.26
CA ILE A 350 11.13 -10.24 -2.31
C ILE A 350 11.72 -9.91 -3.68
N PRO A 351 11.61 -10.80 -4.68
CA PRO A 351 11.93 -10.48 -6.07
C PRO A 351 10.95 -9.46 -6.64
N VAL A 352 11.42 -8.45 -7.39
CA VAL A 352 10.53 -7.42 -7.95
C VAL A 352 9.69 -7.99 -9.10
N SER A 353 10.17 -9.01 -9.82
CA SER A 353 9.41 -9.73 -10.86
C SER A 353 8.09 -10.31 -10.35
N ALA A 354 7.96 -10.63 -9.05
CA ALA A 354 6.70 -11.07 -8.47
C ALA A 354 5.61 -9.99 -8.45
N PHE A 355 5.97 -8.72 -8.66
CA PHE A 355 5.05 -7.60 -8.86
C PHE A 355 4.86 -7.26 -10.35
N MET A 356 5.56 -7.94 -11.27
CA MET A 356 5.50 -7.69 -12.71
C MET A 356 4.52 -8.68 -13.37
N PRO A 357 3.37 -8.23 -13.88
CA PRO A 357 2.37 -9.14 -14.44
C PRO A 357 2.84 -9.89 -15.69
N ASP A 358 3.79 -9.29 -16.42
CA ASP A 358 4.44 -9.88 -17.60
C ASP A 358 5.65 -10.77 -17.25
N GLY A 359 5.99 -10.88 -15.96
CA GLY A 359 7.15 -11.63 -15.48
C GLY A 359 8.50 -10.98 -15.79
N SER A 360 8.52 -9.70 -16.22
CA SER A 360 9.76 -8.98 -16.50
C SER A 360 10.68 -8.97 -15.27
N ASP A 361 11.92 -9.41 -15.47
CA ASP A 361 12.98 -9.37 -14.45
C ASP A 361 13.99 -8.27 -14.81
N HIS A 362 14.15 -7.33 -13.88
CA HIS A 362 15.09 -6.21 -14.02
C HIS A 362 16.32 -6.35 -13.11
N GLY A 363 16.55 -7.54 -12.54
CA GLY A 363 17.64 -7.81 -11.61
C GLY A 363 17.49 -7.04 -10.30
N LEU A 364 16.25 -6.94 -9.80
CA LEU A 364 15.90 -6.13 -8.62
C LEU A 364 15.28 -6.98 -7.51
N ILE A 365 15.71 -6.72 -6.29
CA ILE A 365 15.07 -7.24 -5.08
C ILE A 365 14.60 -6.09 -4.18
N ARG A 366 13.58 -6.37 -3.37
CA ARG A 366 13.01 -5.44 -2.39
C ARG A 366 13.32 -5.90 -0.97
N PHE A 367 13.95 -5.02 -0.20
CA PHE A 367 14.12 -5.13 1.25
C PHE A 367 13.03 -4.33 1.99
N CYS A 368 12.62 -4.82 3.16
CA CYS A 368 11.79 -4.10 4.12
C CYS A 368 12.66 -3.63 5.30
N PHE A 369 12.79 -2.32 5.49
CA PHE A 369 13.56 -1.75 6.60
C PHE A 369 12.70 -1.32 7.79
N ALA A 370 11.40 -1.65 7.80
CA ALA A 370 10.55 -1.54 8.97
C ALA A 370 10.91 -2.59 10.02
N LYS A 371 12.12 -2.50 10.59
CA LYS A 371 12.66 -3.43 11.58
C LYS A 371 13.39 -2.71 12.72
N HIS A 372 13.68 -3.43 13.79
CA HIS A 372 14.63 -3.00 14.82
C HIS A 372 16.03 -2.84 14.22
N GLU A 373 16.81 -1.88 14.75
CA GLU A 373 18.17 -1.64 14.27
C GLU A 373 19.09 -2.87 14.46
N SER A 374 18.87 -3.66 15.52
CA SER A 374 19.57 -4.93 15.74
C SER A 374 19.31 -5.93 14.60
N THR A 375 18.07 -6.06 14.16
CA THR A 375 17.67 -6.89 13.01
C THR A 375 18.35 -6.38 11.72
N LEU A 376 18.35 -5.07 11.49
CA LEU A 376 18.98 -4.45 10.31
C LEU A 376 20.51 -4.60 10.32
N ALA A 377 21.16 -4.47 11.48
CA ALA A 377 22.60 -4.65 11.62
C ALA A 377 23.02 -6.10 11.35
N ALA A 378 22.29 -7.07 11.91
CA ALA A 378 22.55 -8.49 11.67
C ALA A 378 22.32 -8.88 10.19
N ALA A 379 21.32 -8.31 9.53
CA ALA A 379 21.12 -8.48 8.10
C ALA A 379 22.28 -7.85 7.30
N GLY A 380 22.69 -6.63 7.67
CA GLY A 380 23.81 -5.92 7.05
C GLY A 380 25.12 -6.71 7.05
N GLU A 381 25.47 -7.33 8.18
CA GLU A 381 26.64 -8.20 8.30
C GLU A 381 26.61 -9.34 7.27
N LYS A 382 25.48 -10.05 7.18
CA LYS A 382 25.28 -11.12 6.21
C LYS A 382 25.33 -10.61 4.77
N LEU A 383 24.71 -9.47 4.48
CA LEU A 383 24.61 -8.89 3.14
C LEU A 383 25.96 -8.31 2.64
N ARG A 384 26.82 -7.79 3.51
CA ARG A 384 28.18 -7.33 3.14
C ARG A 384 29.13 -8.50 2.84
N ALA A 385 28.88 -9.67 3.41
CA ALA A 385 29.63 -10.90 3.13
C ALA A 385 29.23 -11.58 1.82
N VAL A 386 28.20 -11.04 1.15
CA VAL A 386 27.79 -11.43 -0.21
C VAL A 386 28.56 -10.60 -1.20
#